data_AF-A0AAV2KZC9-F1
#
_entry.id   AF-A0AAV2KZC9-F1
#
_cell.length_a   1.000
_cell.length_b   1.000
_cell.length_c   1.000
_cell.angle_alpha   90.00
_cell.angle_beta   90.00
_cell.angle_gamma   90.00
#
_symmetry.space_group_name_H-M   'P 1'
#
loop_
_entity.id
_entity.type
_entity.pdbx_description
1 polymer ?
#
loop_
_entity_poly.entity_id
_entity_poly.type
_entity_poly.pdbx_seq_one_letter_code
_entity_poly.pdbx_strand_id
1 'polypeptide(L)'
;MGYRSTPIAATGASPAQLMTGRQIRTTVPVLEEALLPRPFNPDHVYMKDAMAKGSYRFFYDRRHSARALPELRPGQPVRVKLDGEKGWTTPARVISLSKEPRSYLVEMANGNVTRRNRRHLQSVPEAEPPAEHPCAQPTASLQDSGFPLTDVTVPPEPPASQMPVGPSSASPLAPSTPVRTTSRGREIRVPLRFKD
;
A
#
# COMPACT_ATOMS: atom_id res chain seq x y z
N MET A 1 -4.48 37.04 -11.27
CA MET A 1 -5.42 35.90 -11.23
C MET A 1 -6.01 35.69 -12.62
N GLY A 2 -5.65 34.60 -13.33
CA GLY A 2 -6.11 34.36 -14.72
C GLY A 2 -7.10 33.20 -14.91
N TYR A 3 -7.28 32.33 -13.92
CA TYR A 3 -7.94 31.02 -14.08
C TYR A 3 -9.35 31.06 -14.72
N ARG A 4 -10.13 32.13 -14.53
CA ARG A 4 -11.47 32.27 -15.13
C ARG A 4 -11.45 32.44 -16.65
N SER A 5 -10.42 33.08 -17.20
CA SER A 5 -10.29 33.37 -18.65
C SER A 5 -9.31 32.45 -19.37
N THR A 6 -8.35 31.84 -18.67
CA THR A 6 -7.42 30.84 -19.24
C THR A 6 -8.17 29.57 -19.67
N PRO A 7 -8.02 29.09 -20.93
CA PRO A 7 -8.55 27.79 -21.34
C PRO A 7 -7.90 26.62 -20.61
N ILE A 8 -8.71 25.64 -20.19
CA ILE A 8 -8.23 24.43 -19.52
C ILE A 8 -7.89 23.36 -20.57
N ALA A 9 -6.66 22.83 -20.55
CA ALA A 9 -6.17 21.87 -21.56
C ALA A 9 -7.02 20.59 -21.69
N ALA A 10 -7.67 20.15 -20.61
CA ALA A 10 -8.60 18.99 -20.63
C ALA A 10 -9.87 19.24 -21.45
N THR A 11 -10.27 20.50 -21.65
CA THR A 11 -11.59 20.87 -22.20
C THR A 11 -11.48 21.74 -23.45
N GLY A 12 -10.41 22.52 -23.59
CA GLY A 12 -10.19 23.47 -24.68
C GLY A 12 -10.89 24.83 -24.51
N ALA A 13 -11.61 25.04 -23.41
CA ALA A 13 -12.34 26.28 -23.10
C ALA A 13 -12.03 26.76 -21.67
N SER A 14 -12.31 28.03 -21.37
CA SER A 14 -12.09 28.62 -20.04
C SER A 14 -13.34 28.49 -19.15
N PRO A 15 -13.20 28.51 -17.80
CA PRO A 15 -14.34 28.41 -16.89
C PRO A 15 -15.43 29.46 -17.14
N ALA A 16 -15.06 30.71 -17.46
CA ALA A 16 -16.03 31.75 -17.76
C ALA A 16 -16.73 31.52 -19.11
N GLN A 17 -16.03 30.98 -20.11
CA GLN A 17 -16.62 30.64 -21.41
C GLN A 17 -17.59 29.47 -21.31
N LEU A 18 -17.26 28.43 -20.53
CA LEU A 18 -18.17 27.32 -20.25
C LEU A 18 -19.44 27.76 -19.50
N MET A 19 -19.33 28.79 -18.64
CA MET A 19 -20.43 29.30 -17.84
C MET A 19 -21.29 30.36 -18.57
N THR A 20 -20.73 31.10 -19.54
CA THR A 20 -21.39 32.28 -20.14
C THR A 20 -21.38 32.33 -21.67
N GLY A 21 -20.82 31.31 -22.35
CA GLY A 21 -20.73 31.23 -23.81
C GLY A 21 -19.72 32.20 -24.46
N ARG A 22 -19.05 33.07 -23.69
CA ARG A 22 -18.14 34.12 -24.19
C ARG A 22 -16.84 34.21 -23.39
N GLN A 23 -15.82 34.85 -23.96
CA GLN A 23 -14.66 35.25 -23.18
C GLN A 23 -14.99 36.50 -22.34
N ILE A 24 -14.39 36.60 -21.16
CA ILE A 24 -14.50 37.79 -20.29
C ILE A 24 -13.38 38.78 -20.62
N ARG A 25 -13.67 40.08 -20.52
CA ARG A 25 -12.65 41.13 -20.67
C ARG A 25 -11.54 40.94 -19.63
N THR A 26 -10.29 41.09 -20.06
CA THR A 26 -9.07 40.97 -19.25
C THR A 26 -8.18 42.21 -19.44
N THR A 27 -7.11 42.33 -18.63
CA THR A 27 -6.07 43.36 -18.83
C THR A 27 -5.32 43.18 -20.16
N VAL A 28 -5.24 41.95 -20.68
CA VAL A 28 -4.75 41.69 -22.04
C VAL A 28 -5.86 42.10 -23.03
N PRO A 29 -5.57 42.90 -24.06
CA PRO A 29 -6.53 43.25 -25.10
C PRO A 29 -6.90 42.02 -25.94
N VAL A 30 -8.17 41.90 -26.30
CA VAL A 30 -8.74 40.79 -27.08
C VAL A 30 -9.74 41.37 -28.08
N LEU A 31 -9.82 40.80 -29.28
CA LEU A 31 -10.79 41.18 -30.31
C LEU A 31 -12.23 41.11 -29.78
N GLU A 32 -13.05 42.12 -30.10
CA GLU A 32 -14.41 42.25 -29.54
C GLU A 32 -15.32 41.06 -29.87
N GLU A 33 -15.12 40.41 -31.03
CA GLU A 33 -15.83 39.19 -31.43
C GLU A 33 -15.71 38.04 -30.41
N ALA A 34 -14.62 37.95 -29.66
CA ALA A 34 -14.42 36.91 -28.65
C ALA A 34 -15.18 37.20 -27.34
N LEU A 35 -15.62 38.45 -27.15
CA LEU A 35 -16.45 38.91 -26.04
C LEU A 35 -17.95 38.73 -26.32
N LEU A 36 -18.32 38.35 -27.55
CA LEU A 36 -19.67 37.98 -27.93
C LEU A 36 -19.97 36.52 -27.54
N PRO A 37 -21.22 36.17 -27.16
CA PRO A 37 -21.61 34.78 -26.96
C PRO A 37 -21.46 33.97 -28.25
N ARG A 38 -20.76 32.83 -28.16
CA ARG A 38 -20.61 31.85 -29.24
C ARG A 38 -21.18 30.51 -28.77
N PRO A 39 -22.10 29.88 -29.51
CA PRO A 39 -22.58 28.55 -29.16
C PRO A 39 -21.42 27.55 -29.14
N PHE A 40 -21.42 26.65 -28.16
CA PHE A 40 -20.47 25.55 -28.05
C PHE A 40 -21.23 24.26 -27.80
N ASN A 41 -20.75 23.15 -28.35
CA ASN A 41 -21.39 21.84 -28.16
C ASN A 41 -20.99 21.28 -26.79
N PRO A 42 -21.91 21.14 -25.81
CA PRO A 42 -21.57 20.72 -24.46
C PRO A 42 -21.06 19.27 -24.45
N ASP A 43 -21.59 18.39 -25.30
CA ASP A 43 -21.24 16.98 -25.35
C ASP A 43 -19.77 16.76 -25.78
N HIS A 44 -19.27 17.60 -26.69
CA HIS A 44 -17.86 17.60 -27.10
C HIS A 44 -16.94 18.08 -25.97
N VAL A 45 -17.40 19.02 -25.14
CA VAL A 45 -16.73 19.46 -23.91
C VAL A 45 -16.68 18.33 -22.87
N TYR A 46 -17.81 17.66 -22.62
CA TYR A 46 -17.89 16.52 -21.70
C TYR A 46 -17.06 15.32 -22.18
N MET A 47 -17.08 15.01 -23.47
CA MET A 47 -16.28 13.92 -24.05
C MET A 47 -14.78 14.16 -23.87
N LYS A 48 -14.29 15.38 -24.14
CA LYS A 48 -12.88 15.73 -23.94
C LYS A 48 -12.47 15.67 -22.47
N ASP A 49 -13.27 16.22 -21.58
CA ASP A 49 -13.04 16.17 -20.13
C ASP A 49 -13.06 14.72 -19.61
N ALA A 50 -13.96 13.86 -20.08
CA ALA A 50 -14.01 12.43 -19.75
C ALA A 50 -12.76 11.68 -20.25
N MET A 51 -12.32 11.92 -21.50
CA MET A 51 -11.08 11.36 -22.04
C MET A 51 -9.85 11.81 -21.24
N ALA A 52 -9.78 13.10 -20.89
CA ALA A 52 -8.70 13.64 -20.07
C ALA A 52 -8.68 13.01 -18.67
N LYS A 53 -9.83 12.92 -17.99
CA LYS A 53 -9.97 12.24 -16.69
C LYS A 53 -9.58 10.76 -16.75
N GLY A 54 -9.96 10.04 -17.80
CA GLY A 54 -9.55 8.66 -18.03
C GLY A 54 -8.04 8.51 -18.19
N SER A 55 -7.42 9.38 -18.98
CA SER A 55 -5.97 9.46 -19.17
C SER A 55 -5.23 9.77 -17.87
N TYR A 56 -5.66 10.80 -17.13
CA TYR A 56 -5.07 11.18 -15.84
C TYR A 56 -5.16 10.05 -14.82
N ARG A 57 -6.31 9.37 -14.74
CA ARG A 57 -6.47 8.17 -13.91
C ARG A 57 -5.49 7.07 -14.33
N PHE A 58 -5.45 6.70 -15.61
CA PHE A 58 -4.58 5.62 -16.09
C PHE A 58 -3.10 5.87 -15.76
N PHE A 59 -2.59 7.08 -16.05
CA PHE A 59 -1.19 7.41 -15.75
C PHE A 59 -0.91 7.54 -14.24
N TYR A 60 -1.87 8.02 -13.45
CA TYR A 60 -1.75 8.07 -11.99
C TYR A 60 -1.75 6.66 -11.38
N ASP A 61 -2.75 5.83 -11.71
CA ASP A 61 -2.92 4.47 -11.20
C ASP A 61 -1.68 3.63 -11.55
N ARG A 62 -1.20 3.72 -12.80
CA ARG A 62 0.02 3.04 -13.26
C ARG A 62 1.29 3.52 -12.54
N ARG A 63 1.45 4.83 -12.32
CA ARG A 63 2.65 5.41 -11.69
C ARG A 63 2.76 5.08 -10.20
N HIS A 64 1.63 5.04 -9.50
CA HIS A 64 1.58 4.85 -8.04
C HIS A 64 1.18 3.43 -7.62
N SER A 65 0.99 2.51 -8.58
CA SER A 65 0.41 1.18 -8.37
C SER A 65 -0.92 1.24 -7.57
N ALA A 66 -1.74 2.24 -7.85
CA ALA A 66 -2.96 2.48 -7.10
C ALA A 66 -3.97 1.33 -7.32
N ARG A 67 -4.51 0.80 -6.24
CA ARG A 67 -5.49 -0.30 -6.23
C ARG A 67 -6.64 0.04 -5.29
N ALA A 68 -7.80 -0.57 -5.53
CA ALA A 68 -8.86 -0.58 -4.51
C ALA A 68 -8.35 -1.33 -3.27
N LEU A 69 -8.67 -0.83 -2.07
CA LEU A 69 -8.42 -1.57 -0.84
C LEU A 69 -9.52 -2.65 -0.69
N PRO A 70 -9.20 -3.87 -0.21
CA PRO A 70 -10.20 -4.92 0.00
C PRO A 70 -11.35 -4.45 0.88
N GLU A 71 -12.58 -4.86 0.57
CA GLU A 71 -13.77 -4.47 1.34
C GLU A 71 -13.72 -5.04 2.77
N LEU A 72 -14.47 -4.40 3.68
CA LEU A 72 -14.51 -4.75 5.09
C LEU A 72 -15.87 -5.33 5.44
N ARG A 73 -15.89 -6.41 6.23
CA ARG A 73 -17.16 -7.05 6.64
C ARG A 73 -17.77 -6.31 7.85
N PRO A 74 -19.11 -6.25 7.97
CA PRO A 74 -19.77 -5.99 9.24
C PRO A 74 -19.17 -6.84 10.37
N GLY A 75 -19.04 -6.25 11.56
CA GLY A 75 -18.43 -6.86 12.73
C GLY A 75 -16.90 -6.91 12.73
N GLN A 76 -16.21 -6.59 11.64
CA GLN A 76 -14.75 -6.74 11.54
C GLN A 76 -13.98 -5.72 12.42
N PRO A 77 -12.92 -6.13 13.15
CA PRO A 77 -12.06 -5.22 13.89
C PRO A 77 -11.15 -4.41 12.95
N VAL A 78 -11.10 -3.09 13.17
CA VAL A 78 -10.31 -2.14 12.39
C VAL A 78 -9.62 -1.12 13.27
N ARG A 79 -8.51 -0.57 12.80
CA ARG A 79 -7.91 0.65 13.37
C ARG A 79 -8.29 1.84 12.49
N VAL A 80 -8.70 2.93 13.13
CA VAL A 80 -9.09 4.18 12.45
C VAL A 80 -7.89 5.11 12.41
N LYS A 81 -7.71 5.81 11.28
CA LYS A 81 -6.86 7.00 11.26
C LYS A 81 -7.69 8.23 11.63
N LEU A 82 -7.40 8.80 12.79
CA LEU A 82 -7.92 10.10 13.22
C LEU A 82 -7.03 11.23 12.71
N ASP A 83 -7.63 12.40 12.47
CA ASP A 83 -7.01 13.48 11.71
C ASP A 83 -6.00 14.30 12.55
N GLY A 84 -6.14 14.26 13.88
CA GLY A 84 -5.14 14.76 14.84
C GLY A 84 -4.04 13.76 15.20
N GLU A 85 -4.12 12.50 14.72
CA GLU A 85 -3.15 11.45 15.04
C GLU A 85 -2.24 11.13 13.85
N LYS A 86 -0.93 11.02 14.11
CA LYS A 86 0.04 10.59 13.08
C LYS A 86 -0.16 9.11 12.69
N GLY A 87 -0.62 8.30 13.64
CA GLY A 87 -0.72 6.85 13.56
C GLY A 87 -2.10 6.29 13.17
N TRP A 88 -2.19 4.98 13.28
CA TRP A 88 -3.41 4.17 13.12
C TRP A 88 -3.82 3.64 14.50
N THR A 89 -4.04 4.52 15.47
CA THR A 89 -4.03 4.12 16.89
C THR A 89 -5.37 3.54 17.33
N THR A 90 -6.46 4.27 17.07
CA THR A 90 -7.79 4.06 17.64
C THR A 90 -8.43 2.74 17.16
N PRO A 91 -8.78 1.80 18.05
CA PRO A 91 -9.57 0.62 17.70
C PRO A 91 -11.04 0.97 17.47
N ALA A 92 -11.66 0.31 16.50
CA ALA A 92 -13.07 0.43 16.15
C ALA A 92 -13.59 -0.88 15.53
N ARG A 93 -14.91 -1.03 15.47
CA ARG A 93 -15.61 -2.14 14.79
C ARG A 93 -16.38 -1.60 13.59
N VAL A 94 -16.34 -2.32 12.46
CA VAL A 94 -17.19 -1.97 11.31
C VAL A 94 -18.63 -2.36 11.61
N ILE A 95 -19.56 -1.41 11.49
CA ILE A 95 -20.99 -1.68 11.59
C ILE A 95 -21.51 -2.10 10.22
N SER A 96 -21.32 -1.25 9.21
CA SER A 96 -21.87 -1.45 7.86
C SER A 96 -21.17 -0.58 6.80
N LEU A 97 -21.45 -0.88 5.54
CA LEU A 97 -21.24 0.04 4.43
C LEU A 97 -22.17 1.27 4.58
N SER A 98 -21.68 2.43 4.17
CA SER A 98 -22.45 3.67 4.11
C SER A 98 -23.02 3.88 2.71
N LYS A 99 -23.91 4.88 2.55
CA LYS A 99 -24.53 5.19 1.25
C LYS A 99 -23.52 5.72 0.23
N GLU A 100 -22.45 6.39 0.68
CA GLU A 100 -21.41 6.92 -0.20
C GLU A 100 -20.34 5.88 -0.54
N PRO A 101 -19.81 5.89 -1.78
CA PRO A 101 -18.82 4.91 -2.23
C PRO A 101 -17.59 4.87 -1.33
N ARG A 102 -17.09 3.64 -1.10
CA ARG A 102 -15.91 3.35 -0.27
C ARG A 102 -16.00 3.89 1.16
N SER A 103 -17.20 4.13 1.70
CA SER A 103 -17.38 4.71 3.05
C SER A 103 -18.14 3.74 3.95
N TYR A 104 -17.78 3.73 5.23
CA TYR A 104 -18.27 2.77 6.23
C TYR A 104 -18.71 3.51 7.49
N LEU A 105 -19.71 2.96 8.19
CA LEU A 105 -20.02 3.31 9.57
C LEU A 105 -19.16 2.44 10.49
N VAL A 106 -18.45 3.06 11.42
CA VAL A 106 -17.61 2.37 12.40
C VAL A 106 -17.94 2.85 13.81
N GLU A 107 -18.03 1.90 14.73
CA GLU A 107 -18.18 2.11 16.17
C GLU A 107 -16.78 2.22 16.78
N MET A 108 -16.43 3.38 17.33
CA MET A 108 -15.17 3.55 18.05
C MET A 108 -15.29 2.99 19.48
N ALA A 109 -14.16 2.65 20.12
CA ALA A 109 -14.14 2.06 21.47
C ALA A 109 -14.77 2.92 22.59
N ASN A 110 -15.16 4.17 22.32
CA ASN A 110 -15.94 5.04 23.21
C ASN A 110 -17.46 5.04 22.90
N GLY A 111 -17.95 4.06 22.12
CA GLY A 111 -19.37 3.93 21.71
C GLY A 111 -19.83 4.94 20.65
N ASN A 112 -18.94 5.82 20.17
CA ASN A 112 -19.31 6.82 19.18
C ASN A 112 -19.25 6.25 17.75
N VAL A 113 -20.38 6.29 17.05
CA VAL A 113 -20.52 5.84 15.66
C VAL A 113 -20.16 6.96 14.68
N THR A 114 -19.13 6.74 13.88
CA THR A 114 -18.62 7.73 12.91
C THR A 114 -18.51 7.16 11.49
N ARG A 115 -18.71 8.02 10.47
CA ARG A 115 -18.53 7.64 9.07
C ARG A 115 -17.08 7.88 8.65
N ARG A 116 -16.35 6.81 8.31
CA ARG A 116 -14.95 6.87 7.86
C ARG A 116 -14.83 6.27 6.44
N ASN A 117 -13.99 6.88 5.60
CA ASN A 117 -13.68 6.32 4.30
C ASN A 117 -12.75 5.11 4.44
N ARG A 118 -12.82 4.14 3.52
CA ARG A 118 -11.98 2.93 3.49
C ARG A 118 -10.48 3.20 3.56
N ARG A 119 -10.01 4.36 3.05
CA ARG A 119 -8.61 4.81 3.14
C ARG A 119 -8.19 5.25 4.56
N HIS A 120 -9.15 5.45 5.47
CA HIS A 120 -8.97 5.81 6.88
C HIS A 120 -9.28 4.63 7.82
N LEU A 121 -9.42 3.41 7.28
CA LEU A 121 -9.61 2.16 8.04
C LEU A 121 -8.52 1.14 7.68
N GLN A 122 -7.90 0.54 8.69
CA GLN A 122 -6.93 -0.55 8.54
C GLN A 122 -7.52 -1.80 9.19
N SER A 123 -7.67 -2.88 8.41
CA SER A 123 -8.09 -4.18 8.95
C SER A 123 -7.03 -4.71 9.91
N VAL A 124 -7.45 -5.09 11.11
CA VAL A 124 -6.61 -5.88 12.03
C VAL A 124 -6.68 -7.34 11.54
N PRO A 125 -5.57 -8.09 11.48
CA PRO A 125 -5.63 -9.54 11.34
C PRO A 125 -6.32 -10.10 12.57
N GLU A 126 -7.39 -10.84 12.37
CA GLU A 126 -8.01 -11.62 13.45
C GLU A 126 -7.01 -12.70 13.85
N ALA A 127 -6.57 -12.69 15.10
CA ALA A 127 -5.69 -13.73 15.61
C ALA A 127 -6.54 -14.98 15.78
N GLU A 128 -6.20 -16.06 15.06
CA GLU A 128 -6.77 -17.39 15.30
C GLU A 128 -6.68 -17.68 16.81
N PRO A 129 -7.79 -17.99 17.50
CA PRO A 129 -7.72 -18.37 18.91
C PRO A 129 -6.86 -19.64 19.03
N PRO A 130 -6.03 -19.77 20.08
CA PRO A 130 -5.30 -21.01 20.32
C PRO A 130 -6.28 -22.18 20.34
N ALA A 131 -6.03 -23.21 19.53
CA ALA A 131 -6.91 -24.37 19.47
C ALA A 131 -6.97 -25.01 20.87
N GLU A 132 -8.15 -25.01 21.48
CA GLU A 132 -8.37 -25.61 22.79
C GLU A 132 -8.27 -27.13 22.68
N HIS A 133 -7.06 -27.66 22.88
CA HIS A 133 -6.81 -29.09 23.02
C HIS A 133 -7.63 -29.61 24.22
N PRO A 134 -8.57 -30.56 24.02
CA PRO A 134 -9.44 -31.02 25.11
C PRO A 134 -8.64 -31.57 26.30
N CYS A 135 -9.04 -31.17 27.51
CA CYS A 135 -8.34 -31.55 28.74
C CYS A 135 -8.47 -33.06 29.00
N ALA A 136 -7.39 -33.81 28.72
CA ALA A 136 -7.28 -35.21 29.09
C ALA A 136 -6.76 -35.33 30.54
N GLN A 137 -7.65 -35.54 31.50
CA GLN A 137 -7.27 -35.91 32.86
C GLN A 137 -6.82 -37.37 32.94
N PRO A 138 -5.66 -37.69 33.51
CA PRO A 138 -5.35 -39.03 34.01
C PRO A 138 -5.89 -39.17 35.45
N THR A 139 -6.73 -40.17 35.68
CA THR A 139 -7.19 -40.56 37.03
C THR A 139 -6.00 -41.03 37.88
N ALA A 140 -5.98 -40.70 39.17
CA ALA A 140 -4.92 -41.11 40.08
C ALA A 140 -5.05 -42.58 40.51
N SER A 141 -3.91 -43.29 40.54
CA SER A 141 -3.74 -44.57 41.24
C SER A 141 -2.33 -44.60 41.88
N LEU A 142 -2.25 -45.07 43.12
CA LEU A 142 -1.02 -45.10 43.93
C LEU A 142 -0.35 -46.48 43.93
N GLN A 143 0.82 -46.56 44.59
CA GLN A 143 1.67 -47.75 44.85
C GLN A 143 2.56 -48.12 43.64
N ASP A 144 3.76 -48.68 43.83
CA ASP A 144 4.40 -49.20 45.06
C ASP A 144 5.89 -48.74 45.18
N SER A 145 6.52 -48.95 46.34
CA SER A 145 7.88 -48.50 46.65
C SER A 145 8.85 -49.67 46.93
N GLY A 146 9.89 -49.84 46.10
CA GLY A 146 10.89 -50.91 46.26
C GLY A 146 12.30 -50.58 45.77
N PHE A 147 13.25 -50.52 46.70
CA PHE A 147 14.71 -50.58 46.53
C PHE A 147 15.22 -51.57 47.62
N PRO A 148 16.44 -52.18 47.57
CA PRO A 148 17.67 -51.64 46.93
C PRO A 148 18.69 -52.67 46.33
N LEU A 149 19.86 -52.11 45.91
CA LEU A 149 21.24 -52.64 46.09
C LEU A 149 21.95 -53.51 45.00
N THR A 150 23.07 -52.95 44.48
CA THR A 150 24.38 -53.59 44.11
C THR A 150 24.47 -54.59 42.91
N ASP A 151 25.57 -54.65 42.12
CA ASP A 151 26.88 -53.96 42.20
C ASP A 151 27.65 -53.78 40.86
N VAL A 152 28.70 -52.93 40.89
CA VAL A 152 29.89 -52.68 40.01
C VAL A 152 29.77 -52.56 38.47
N THR A 153 30.52 -51.56 37.93
CA THR A 153 31.22 -51.47 36.59
C THR A 153 30.68 -50.39 35.64
N VAL A 154 31.45 -49.44 35.06
CA VAL A 154 32.84 -48.91 35.27
C VAL A 154 32.93 -47.44 34.72
N PRO A 155 33.89 -46.59 35.15
CA PRO A 155 34.00 -45.16 34.74
C PRO A 155 35.17 -44.87 33.74
N PRO A 156 35.59 -43.61 33.49
CA PRO A 156 34.92 -42.49 32.79
C PRO A 156 35.74 -41.94 31.58
N GLU A 157 35.19 -41.03 30.76
CA GLU A 157 35.85 -40.51 29.53
C GLU A 157 35.92 -38.97 29.41
N PRO A 158 37.13 -38.42 29.14
CA PRO A 158 37.38 -37.15 28.43
C PRO A 158 38.60 -37.25 27.43
N PRO A 159 39.01 -36.21 26.65
CA PRO A 159 38.38 -34.95 26.21
C PRO A 159 38.48 -34.71 24.65
N ALA A 160 38.26 -33.47 24.18
CA ALA A 160 38.11 -33.07 22.76
C ALA A 160 39.40 -32.74 21.95
N SER A 161 39.29 -32.68 20.60
CA SER A 161 40.18 -31.93 19.66
C SER A 161 39.59 -31.77 18.23
N GLN A 162 40.31 -31.11 17.29
CA GLN A 162 39.76 -30.50 16.05
C GLN A 162 40.48 -30.84 14.71
N MET A 163 39.74 -30.77 13.57
CA MET A 163 40.23 -30.48 12.19
C MET A 163 41.21 -31.52 11.55
N PRO A 164 41.75 -31.40 10.29
CA PRO A 164 41.62 -30.39 9.21
C PRO A 164 41.44 -30.94 7.73
N VAL A 165 41.68 -30.07 6.72
CA VAL A 165 42.14 -30.32 5.31
C VAL A 165 41.09 -30.42 4.16
N GLY A 166 41.46 -29.90 2.97
CA GLY A 166 40.72 -29.97 1.68
C GLY A 166 41.60 -30.51 0.52
N PRO A 167 41.27 -30.28 -0.77
CA PRO A 167 42.26 -29.64 -1.67
C PRO A 167 41.65 -28.75 -2.80
N SER A 168 42.47 -28.32 -3.77
CA SER A 168 42.16 -27.32 -4.83
C SER A 168 42.76 -27.69 -6.21
N SER A 169 42.24 -27.17 -7.34
CA SER A 169 42.90 -27.22 -8.66
C SER A 169 42.44 -26.16 -9.71
N ALA A 170 43.43 -25.39 -10.20
CA ALA A 170 43.64 -24.73 -11.53
C ALA A 170 42.52 -24.08 -12.40
N SER A 171 42.60 -22.72 -12.54
CA SER A 171 42.73 -21.90 -13.79
C SER A 171 41.69 -21.94 -14.95
N PRO A 172 41.63 -20.97 -15.92
CA PRO A 172 42.55 -19.83 -16.20
C PRO A 172 41.87 -18.42 -16.33
N LEU A 173 42.59 -17.45 -16.92
CA LEU A 173 42.29 -16.00 -16.99
C LEU A 173 41.15 -15.56 -17.95
N ALA A 174 40.54 -14.41 -17.64
CA ALA A 174 39.84 -13.52 -18.58
C ALA A 174 40.00 -12.03 -18.12
N PRO A 175 39.97 -11.02 -19.02
CA PRO A 175 40.29 -9.64 -18.67
C PRO A 175 39.15 -8.91 -17.93
N SER A 176 39.49 -8.21 -16.83
CA SER A 176 38.54 -7.46 -16.02
C SER A 176 38.17 -6.10 -16.63
N THR A 177 37.00 -5.99 -17.24
CA THR A 177 36.41 -4.68 -17.56
C THR A 177 36.05 -3.93 -16.26
N PRO A 178 36.44 -2.65 -16.08
CA PRO A 178 36.15 -1.93 -14.84
C PRO A 178 34.65 -1.67 -14.69
N VAL A 179 34.03 -2.35 -13.71
CA VAL A 179 32.60 -2.20 -13.39
C VAL A 179 32.33 -0.77 -12.93
N ARG A 180 31.59 0.00 -13.73
CA ARG A 180 31.18 1.36 -13.35
C ARG A 180 30.21 1.31 -12.17
N THR A 181 30.66 1.71 -11.00
CA THR A 181 29.85 1.83 -9.78
C THR A 181 29.44 3.27 -9.51
N THR A 182 28.28 3.44 -8.90
CA THR A 182 27.85 4.71 -8.28
C THR A 182 28.67 5.04 -7.03
N SER A 183 28.61 6.28 -6.55
CA SER A 183 29.22 6.73 -5.28
C SER A 183 28.67 6.05 -4.01
N ARG A 184 27.71 5.11 -4.14
CA ARG A 184 27.21 4.22 -3.08
C ARG A 184 27.40 2.74 -3.45
N GLY A 185 28.43 2.42 -4.21
CA GLY A 185 28.88 1.04 -4.52
C GLY A 185 27.99 0.23 -5.46
N ARG A 186 26.81 0.72 -5.88
CA ARG A 186 25.94 -0.02 -6.80
C ARG A 186 26.49 -0.03 -8.22
N GLU A 187 26.59 -1.21 -8.82
CA GLU A 187 26.87 -1.45 -10.24
C GLU A 187 25.86 -0.73 -11.15
N ILE A 188 26.37 -0.10 -12.23
CA ILE A 188 25.55 0.55 -13.25
C ILE A 188 25.43 -0.37 -14.47
N ARG A 189 24.27 -1.04 -14.60
CA ARG A 189 23.96 -1.88 -15.77
C ARG A 189 23.41 -1.02 -16.92
N VAL A 190 24.09 -1.04 -18.06
CA VAL A 190 23.69 -0.29 -19.27
C VAL A 190 22.45 -0.95 -19.91
N PRO A 191 21.38 -0.20 -20.24
CA PRO A 191 20.21 -0.73 -20.93
C PRO A 191 20.54 -1.34 -22.30
N LEU A 192 19.89 -2.46 -22.66
CA LEU A 192 20.17 -3.22 -23.89
C LEU A 192 20.08 -2.40 -25.19
N ARG A 193 19.27 -1.33 -25.23
CA ARG A 193 19.13 -0.42 -26.38
C ARG A 193 20.36 0.47 -26.65
N PHE A 194 21.42 0.33 -25.86
CA PHE A 194 22.69 1.04 -25.98
C PHE A 194 23.87 0.04 -26.02
N LYS A 195 23.61 -1.12 -26.61
CA LYS A 195 24.63 -2.05 -27.09
C LYS A 195 24.51 -2.09 -28.59
N ASP A 196 25.55 -1.60 -29.26
CA ASP A 196 25.78 -1.82 -30.69
C ASP A 196 26.33 -3.25 -30.93
#